data_AF-A0A1H8RLY9-F1
#
_entry.id   AF-A0A1H8RLY9-F1
#
_cell.length_a   1.000
_cell.length_b   1.000
_cell.length_c   1.000
_cell.angle_alpha   90.00
_cell.angle_beta   90.00
_cell.angle_gamma   90.00
#
_symmetry.space_group_name_H-M   'P 1'
#
loop_
_entity.id
_entity.type
_entity.pdbx_description
1 polymer ?
#
loop_
_entity_poly.entity_id
_entity_poly.type
_entity_poly.pdbx_seq_one_letter_code
_entity_poly.pdbx_strand_id
1 'polypeptide(L)'
;MQLAPSKPPDKIRVLCTKCRVPFREKIKNIREGAQVQCPTCNKLITFSSDSADLGVQRAFTEVRRIKNGMLLSIHRGSGDGVMD
;
A
#
# COMPACT_ATOMS: atom_id res chain seq x y z
N MET A 1 23.62 15.45 -13.43
CA MET A 1 23.31 14.03 -13.21
C MET A 1 21.82 13.82 -13.37
N GLN A 2 21.36 13.12 -14.41
CA GLN A 2 19.94 12.74 -14.54
C GLN A 2 19.74 11.48 -13.69
N LEU A 3 19.01 11.60 -12.56
CA LEU A 3 18.55 10.42 -11.85
C LEU A 3 17.52 9.73 -12.75
N ALA A 4 17.83 8.51 -13.21
CA ALA A 4 16.87 7.66 -13.90
C ALA A 4 15.56 7.57 -13.08
N PRO A 5 14.38 7.53 -13.73
CA PRO A 5 13.14 7.31 -12.99
C PRO A 5 13.23 5.96 -12.29
N SER A 6 13.37 5.99 -10.97
CA SER A 6 13.34 4.80 -10.13
C SER A 6 12.02 4.08 -10.39
N LYS A 7 12.11 2.80 -10.77
CA LYS A 7 10.96 1.91 -11.04
C LYS A 7 9.83 2.18 -10.03
N PRO A 8 8.56 2.32 -10.47
CA PRO A 8 7.44 2.52 -9.54
C PRO A 8 7.39 1.37 -8.53
N PRO A 9 7.01 1.64 -7.27
CA PRO A 9 6.97 0.62 -6.23
C PRO A 9 5.98 -0.49 -6.61
N ASP A 10 6.32 -1.74 -6.30
CA ASP A 10 5.44 -2.89 -6.56
C ASP A 10 4.41 -3.13 -5.43
N LYS A 11 4.61 -2.51 -4.27
CA LYS A 11 3.81 -2.67 -3.04
C LYS A 11 3.45 -1.32 -2.43
N ILE A 12 2.29 -1.24 -1.78
CA ILE A 12 1.84 -0.09 -1.00
C ILE A 12 1.54 -0.47 0.45
N ARG A 13 1.51 0.54 1.32
CA ARG A 13 1.11 0.38 2.72
C ARG A 13 -0.42 0.44 2.84
N VAL A 14 -1.00 -0.54 3.51
CA VAL A 14 -2.42 -0.63 3.87
C VAL A 14 -2.53 -0.60 5.39
N LEU A 15 -3.46 0.18 5.94
CA LEU A 15 -3.75 0.22 7.38
C LEU A 15 -4.97 -0.66 7.67
N CYS A 16 -4.83 -1.69 8.49
CA CYS A 16 -6.01 -2.42 8.96
C CYS A 16 -6.75 -1.58 10.00
N THR A 17 -8.01 -1.24 9.74
CA THR A 17 -8.84 -0.46 10.67
C THR A 17 -9.24 -1.21 11.94
N LYS A 18 -9.22 -2.56 11.93
CA LYS A 18 -9.55 -3.39 13.10
C LYS A 18 -8.40 -3.41 14.12
N CYS A 19 -7.22 -3.88 13.71
CA CYS A 19 -6.07 -3.98 14.63
C CYS A 19 -5.15 -2.75 14.63
N ARG A 20 -5.39 -1.78 13.73
CA ARG A 20 -4.57 -0.57 13.53
C ARG A 20 -3.11 -0.85 13.16
N VAL A 21 -2.78 -2.07 12.75
CA VAL A 21 -1.45 -2.46 12.28
C VAL A 21 -1.35 -2.24 10.77
N PRO A 22 -0.34 -1.48 10.29
CA PRO A 22 -0.08 -1.35 8.87
C PRO A 22 0.63 -2.59 8.31
N PHE A 23 0.32 -2.95 7.08
CA PHE A 23 1.00 -4.01 6.33
C PHE A 23 1.26 -3.56 4.89
N ARG A 24 2.10 -4.30 4.16
CA ARG A 24 2.42 -4.01 2.76
C ARG A 24 1.73 -5.01 1.84
N GLU A 25 1.01 -4.52 0.84
CA GLU A 25 0.29 -5.33 -0.14
C GLU A 25 0.71 -4.94 -1.56
N LYS A 26 0.73 -5.90 -2.50
CA LYS A 26 1.09 -5.67 -3.89
C LYS A 26 0.05 -4.79 -4.56
N ILE A 27 0.49 -3.82 -5.36
CA ILE A 27 -0.41 -2.89 -6.06
C ILE A 27 -1.44 -3.64 -6.93
N LYS A 28 -1.03 -4.74 -7.56
CA LYS A 28 -1.92 -5.57 -8.39
C LYS A 28 -3.07 -6.23 -7.60
N ASN A 29 -2.93 -6.37 -6.29
CA ASN A 29 -3.96 -6.95 -5.40
C ASN A 29 -4.95 -5.88 -4.90
N ILE A 30 -4.66 -4.59 -5.10
CA ILE A 30 -5.51 -3.47 -4.69
C ILE A 30 -6.33 -3.03 -5.90
N ARG A 31 -7.43 -3.74 -6.14
CA ARG A 31 -8.38 -3.49 -7.22
C ARG A 31 -9.81 -3.60 -6.69
N GLU A 32 -10.75 -3.02 -7.42
CA GLU A 32 -12.18 -3.08 -7.06
C GLU A 32 -12.63 -4.53 -6.87
N GLY A 33 -13.31 -4.80 -5.75
CA GLY A 33 -13.81 -6.12 -5.36
C GLY A 33 -12.74 -7.10 -4.86
N ALA A 34 -11.44 -6.76 -4.88
CA ALA A 34 -10.42 -7.66 -4.35
C ALA A 34 -10.50 -7.80 -2.83
N GLN A 35 -10.22 -8.99 -2.34
CA GLN A 35 -10.22 -9.28 -0.92
C GLN A 35 -8.83 -9.74 -0.47
N VAL A 36 -8.36 -9.18 0.64
CA VAL A 36 -7.11 -9.60 1.29
C VAL A 36 -7.36 -9.80 2.77
N GLN A 37 -6.63 -10.72 3.38
CA GLN A 37 -6.64 -10.88 4.82
C GLN A 37 -5.54 -10.03 5.44
N CYS A 38 -5.87 -9.30 6.49
CA CYS A 38 -4.85 -8.66 7.33
C CYS A 38 -3.95 -9.75 7.93
N PRO A 39 -2.62 -9.71 7.71
CA PRO A 39 -1.72 -10.76 8.19
C PRO A 39 -1.60 -10.82 9.72
N THR A 40 -2.03 -9.77 10.43
CA THR A 40 -1.94 -9.68 11.89
C THR A 40 -3.18 -10.21 12.60
N CYS A 41 -4.38 -9.88 12.09
CA CYS A 41 -5.63 -10.17 12.80
C CYS A 41 -6.65 -10.97 11.98
N ASN A 42 -6.25 -11.43 10.79
CA ASN A 42 -7.03 -12.22 9.84
C ASN A 42 -8.38 -11.58 9.42
N LYS A 43 -8.56 -10.28 9.68
CA LYS A 43 -9.72 -9.54 9.17
C LYS A 43 -9.69 -9.55 7.65
N LEU A 44 -10.78 -10.00 7.04
CA LEU A 44 -10.99 -9.84 5.62
C LEU A 44 -11.22 -8.35 5.29
N ILE A 45 -10.45 -7.84 4.34
CA ILE A 45 -10.53 -6.45 3.85
C ILE A 45 -10.95 -6.55 2.39
N THR A 46 -12.13 -6.02 2.08
CA THR A 46 -12.61 -5.86 0.70
C THR A 46 -12.22 -4.47 0.20
N PHE A 47 -11.43 -4.42 -0.86
CA PHE A 47 -11.06 -3.18 -1.54
C PHE A 47 -12.19 -2.76 -2.46
N SER A 48 -12.83 -1.64 -2.13
CA SER A 48 -13.83 -0.98 -2.98
C SER A 48 -13.67 0.53 -2.91
N SER A 49 -13.93 1.23 -4.03
CA SER A 49 -14.00 2.70 -4.08
C SER A 49 -15.07 3.28 -3.18
N ASP A 50 -16.08 2.49 -2.82
CA ASP A 50 -17.22 2.92 -2.00
C ASP A 50 -17.06 2.50 -0.53
N SER A 51 -15.90 1.94 -0.18
CA SER A 51 -15.63 1.48 1.17
C SER A 51 -15.59 2.64 2.16
N ALA A 52 -16.33 2.54 3.26
CA ALA A 52 -16.23 3.46 4.39
C ALA A 52 -14.90 3.32 5.18
N ASP A 53 -14.11 2.28 4.88
CA ASP A 53 -12.83 2.05 5.50
C ASP A 53 -11.77 3.03 4.97
N LEU A 54 -11.37 3.99 5.81
CA LEU A 54 -10.34 4.99 5.44
C LEU A 54 -8.99 4.37 5.08
N GLY A 55 -8.67 3.18 5.60
CA GLY A 55 -7.46 2.44 5.23
C GLY A 55 -7.52 1.96 3.79
N VAL A 56 -8.69 1.48 3.35
CA VAL A 56 -8.98 1.10 1.97
C VAL A 56 -8.95 2.32 1.04
N GLN A 57 -9.62 3.41 1.41
CA GLN A 57 -9.64 4.65 0.61
C GLN A 57 -8.24 5.22 0.36
N ARG A 58 -7.39 5.23 1.39
CA ARG A 58 -6.00 5.67 1.29
C ARG A 58 -5.18 4.75 0.37
N ALA A 59 -5.38 3.44 0.47
CA ALA A 59 -4.71 2.47 -0.41
C ALA A 59 -5.06 2.71 -1.89
N PHE A 60 -6.33 2.94 -2.22
CA PHE A 60 -6.74 3.27 -3.59
C PHE A 60 -6.12 4.57 -4.09
N THR A 61 -6.14 5.61 -3.26
CA THR A 61 -5.54 6.91 -3.59
C THR A 61 -4.07 6.76 -3.93
N GLU A 62 -3.32 5.99 -3.12
CA GLU A 62 -1.90 5.76 -3.33
C GLU A 62 -1.62 4.96 -4.61
N VAL A 63 -2.41 3.91 -4.87
CA VAL A 63 -2.30 3.14 -6.12
C VAL A 63 -2.54 4.02 -7.34
N ARG A 64 -3.55 4.90 -7.30
CA ARG A 64 -3.82 5.86 -8.38
C ARG A 64 -2.65 6.83 -8.57
N ARG A 65 -2.07 7.35 -7.49
CA ARG A 65 -0.88 8.22 -7.55
C ARG A 65 0.30 7.52 -8.21
N ILE A 66 0.58 6.28 -7.85
CA ILE A 66 1.68 5.50 -8.43
C ILE A 66 1.43 5.23 -9.92
N LYS A 67 0.22 4.79 -10.28
CA LYS A 67 -0.16 4.55 -11.68
C LYS A 67 -0.06 5.80 -12.55
N ASN A 68 -0.40 6.95 -11.98
CA ASN A 68 -0.35 8.24 -12.67
C ASN A 68 1.04 8.89 -12.63
N GLY A 69 2.06 8.21 -12.10
CA GLY A 69 3.42 8.75 -12.01
C GLY A 69 3.60 9.89 -11.00
N MET A 70 2.63 10.12 -10.11
CA MET A 70 2.64 11.22 -9.13
C MET A 70 3.38 10.88 -7.83
N LEU A 71 3.78 9.62 -7.61
CA LEU A 71 4.54 9.23 -6.42
C LEU A 71 6.04 9.29 -6.70
N LEU A 72 6.65 10.44 -6.44
CA LEU A 72 8.10 10.61 -6.41
C LEU A 72 8.62 10.27 -5.01
N SER A 73 9.31 9.13 -4.90
CA SER A 73 10.31 8.76 -3.90
C SER A 73 10.16 9.35 -2.49
N ILE A 74 9.16 8.91 -1.72
CA ILE A 74 9.22 8.95 -0.26
C ILE A 74 9.50 7.53 0.24
N HIS A 75 10.76 7.12 0.14
CA HIS A 75 11.27 5.99 0.93
C HIS A 75 11.36 6.43 2.40
N ARG A 76 10.24 6.46 3.12
CA ARG A 76 10.29 6.39 4.58
C ARG A 76 10.59 4.93 4.94
N GLY A 77 11.86 4.70 5.27
CA GLY A 77 12.47 3.40 5.49
C GLY A 77 11.62 2.44 6.32
N SER A 78 11.51 1.21 5.83
CA SER A 78 11.44 0.07 6.73
C SER A 78 12.89 -0.25 7.04
N GLY A 79 13.34 0.10 8.24
CA GLY A 79 14.64 -0.30 8.73
C GLY A 79 14.73 -1.83 8.71
N ASP A 80 15.71 -2.33 7.98
CA ASP A 80 16.29 -3.65 8.19
C ASP A 80 17.78 -3.36 8.45
N GLY A 81 18.07 -3.03 9.70
CA GLY A 81 19.42 -2.89 10.19
C GLY A 81 19.88 -4.24 10.70
N VAL A 82 20.70 -4.92 9.90
CA VAL A 82 21.68 -5.89 10.36
C VAL A 82 23.00 -5.55 9.65
N MET A 83 23.85 -4.79 10.34
CA MET A 83 25.28 -4.72 10.05
C MET A 83 25.91 -5.91 10.76
N ASP A 84 26.65 -6.73 10.01
CA ASP A 84 27.68 -7.63 10.55
C ASP A 84 29.02 -6.91 10.43
#